data_AF-B3RSS3-F1
#
_entry.id   AF-B3RSS3-F1
#
_cell.length_a   1.000
_cell.length_b   1.000
_cell.length_c   1.000
_cell.angle_alpha   90.00
_cell.angle_beta   90.00
_cell.angle_gamma   90.00
#
_symmetry.space_group_name_H-M   'P 1'
#
loop_
_entity.id
_entity.type
_entity.pdbx_description
1 polymer ?
#
loop_
_entity_poly.entity_id
_entity_poly.type
_entity_poly.pdbx_seq_one_letter_code
_entity_poly.pdbx_strand_id
1 'polypeptide(L)'
;QLFAGTFGRCLINVDNSTLANVTNKTECDNMGYYWRNPVMNFDNLGNALISLFHIATLDGWKRLMKSAVDARGKDLQPKSLNNLPARLFFIAFIVVGVFLTLNLIAGVIIDQFYSSRKKYISKRRGNSIQALFTESQLHWYRMMKRLMKAKLIKSDPPPTFKWQKALVSMFLNKKYELFSMTVVVLNIVAMMFIYYQQSAFRCIIFLDALSIADILNYGFTCFYTLECILKFLAFRIYFFKDIWNIFDLIIVLASITGIVLSNLASVTFRVSPAIIRAIRIFRIVRMIRLLRHAQGMRRLLMALIASI
;
A
#
# COMPACT_ATOMS: atom_id res chain seq x y z
N GLN A 1 -18.32 -18.28 32.76
CA GLN A 1 -18.54 -18.09 34.21
C GLN A 1 -17.90 -16.78 34.71
N LEU A 2 -16.61 -16.53 34.47
CA LEU A 2 -15.89 -15.32 34.93
C LEU A 2 -16.54 -13.96 34.58
N PHE A 3 -17.21 -13.85 33.44
CA PHE A 3 -17.72 -12.58 32.90
C PHE A 3 -19.23 -12.55 32.64
N ALA A 4 -19.96 -13.58 33.08
CA ALA A 4 -21.39 -13.68 32.81
C ALA A 4 -22.17 -12.62 33.60
N GLY A 5 -22.95 -11.78 32.91
CA GLY A 5 -23.79 -10.74 33.48
C GLY A 5 -23.04 -9.52 34.03
N THR A 6 -21.73 -9.39 33.81
CA THR A 6 -20.91 -8.31 34.41
C THR A 6 -20.64 -7.13 33.47
N PHE A 7 -21.06 -7.20 32.20
CA PHE A 7 -20.74 -6.18 31.19
C PHE A 7 -21.82 -5.09 31.04
N GLY A 8 -22.91 -5.19 31.79
CA GLY A 8 -23.97 -4.19 31.79
C GLY A 8 -23.44 -2.81 32.19
N ARG A 9 -23.95 -1.77 31.55
CA ARG A 9 -23.62 -0.37 31.86
C ARG A 9 -24.84 0.53 31.70
N CYS A 10 -24.91 1.53 32.57
CA CYS A 10 -25.89 2.59 32.52
C CYS A 10 -25.53 3.63 31.43
N LEU A 11 -26.48 3.97 30.57
CA LEU A 11 -26.35 4.93 29.47
C LEU A 11 -27.43 6.02 29.56
N ILE A 12 -27.04 7.27 29.33
CA ILE A 12 -27.95 8.44 29.37
C ILE A 12 -28.89 8.45 28.16
N ASN A 13 -28.32 8.24 26.97
CA ASN A 13 -29.00 8.19 25.69
C ASN A 13 -28.53 6.97 24.89
N VAL A 14 -29.22 6.68 23.78
CA VAL A 14 -28.84 5.61 22.83
C VAL A 14 -27.40 5.80 22.30
N ASP A 15 -26.87 7.02 22.33
CA ASP A 15 -25.59 7.43 21.74
C ASP A 15 -24.36 7.41 22.69
N ASN A 16 -24.30 6.47 23.65
CA ASN A 16 -23.06 6.07 24.33
C ASN A 16 -22.34 7.08 25.24
N SER A 17 -23.01 8.05 25.87
CA SER A 17 -22.43 8.77 27.02
C SER A 17 -22.57 7.92 28.29
N THR A 18 -21.45 7.36 28.77
CA THR A 18 -21.40 6.62 30.05
C THR A 18 -21.40 7.60 31.22
N LEU A 19 -22.37 7.47 32.12
CA LEU A 19 -22.43 8.27 33.34
C LEU A 19 -21.49 7.68 34.41
N ALA A 20 -20.58 8.49 34.94
CA ALA A 20 -19.61 8.08 35.95
C ALA A 20 -20.19 8.05 37.39
N ASN A 21 -21.35 8.68 37.60
CA ASN A 21 -21.89 8.94 38.94
C ASN A 21 -22.95 7.93 39.42
N VAL A 22 -23.15 6.83 38.68
CA VAL A 22 -24.09 5.76 39.04
C VAL A 22 -23.28 4.55 39.49
N THR A 23 -23.66 3.94 40.61
CA THR A 23 -22.93 2.81 41.19
C THR A 23 -23.52 1.46 40.80
N ASN A 24 -24.85 1.35 40.77
CA ASN A 24 -25.58 0.10 40.58
C ASN A 24 -26.71 0.24 39.55
N LYS A 25 -27.20 -0.89 39.06
CA LYS A 25 -28.34 -0.94 38.12
C LYS A 25 -29.63 -0.32 38.69
N THR A 26 -29.95 -0.59 39.96
CA THR A 26 -31.16 -0.03 40.60
C THR A 26 -31.14 1.49 40.65
N GLU A 27 -29.97 2.09 40.83
CA GLU A 27 -29.78 3.53 40.80
C GLU A 27 -29.92 4.10 39.37
N CYS A 28 -29.45 3.36 38.36
CA CYS A 28 -29.67 3.69 36.95
C CYS A 28 -31.17 3.73 36.61
N ASP A 29 -31.92 2.71 37.04
CA ASP A 29 -33.35 2.58 36.78
C ASP A 29 -34.14 3.69 37.53
N ASN A 30 -33.75 4.03 38.76
CA ASN A 30 -34.35 5.12 39.54
C ASN A 30 -34.14 6.51 38.91
N MET A 31 -33.04 6.71 38.19
CA MET A 31 -32.75 7.96 37.47
C MET A 31 -33.40 8.01 36.08
N GLY A 32 -34.12 6.96 35.67
CA GLY A 32 -34.77 6.87 34.36
C GLY A 32 -33.82 6.63 33.19
N TYR A 33 -32.62 6.09 33.45
CA TYR A 33 -31.62 5.79 32.42
C TYR A 33 -31.71 4.33 31.94
N TYR A 34 -31.02 4.02 30.85
CA TYR A 34 -31.07 2.69 30.23
C TYR A 34 -29.88 1.82 30.66
N TRP A 35 -30.16 0.68 31.30
CA TRP A 35 -29.16 -0.36 31.53
C TRP A 35 -29.01 -1.25 30.29
N ARG A 36 -27.89 -1.13 29.57
CA ARG A 36 -27.61 -1.92 28.36
C ARG A 36 -26.43 -2.85 28.53
N ASN A 37 -26.63 -4.08 28.08
CA ASN A 37 -25.58 -5.07 27.93
C ASN A 37 -24.97 -4.98 26.52
N PRO A 38 -23.63 -4.93 26.38
CA PRO A 38 -22.99 -5.01 25.07
C PRO A 38 -23.41 -6.27 24.29
N VAL A 39 -23.51 -6.14 22.97
CA VAL A 39 -23.83 -7.24 22.06
C VAL A 39 -22.81 -8.38 22.16
N MET A 40 -21.53 -8.01 22.33
CA MET A 40 -20.45 -8.96 22.56
C MET A 40 -20.25 -9.13 24.07
N ASN A 41 -20.64 -10.30 24.59
CA ASN A 41 -20.60 -10.64 26.00
C ASN A 41 -20.34 -12.15 26.21
N PHE A 42 -20.22 -12.55 27.48
CA PHE A 42 -19.95 -13.94 27.87
C PHE A 42 -21.14 -14.56 28.64
N ASP A 43 -22.37 -14.12 28.35
CA ASP A 43 -23.56 -14.56 29.09
C ASP A 43 -24.01 -15.95 28.69
N ASN A 44 -23.93 -16.24 27.39
CA ASN A 44 -24.29 -17.53 26.79
C ASN A 44 -23.09 -18.14 26.07
N LEU A 45 -23.07 -19.47 25.95
CA LEU A 45 -21.99 -20.18 25.26
C LEU A 45 -21.79 -19.68 23.81
N GLY A 46 -22.87 -19.47 23.06
CA GLY A 46 -22.80 -18.96 21.69
C GLY A 46 -22.17 -17.57 21.61
N ASN A 47 -22.62 -16.63 22.45
CA ASN A 47 -22.04 -15.29 22.52
C ASN A 47 -20.59 -15.31 22.98
N ALA A 48 -20.24 -16.21 23.91
CA ALA A 48 -18.87 -16.41 24.37
C ALA A 48 -17.97 -16.92 23.23
N LEU A 49 -18.43 -17.89 22.42
CA LEU A 49 -17.68 -18.39 21.26
C LEU A 49 -17.47 -17.30 20.20
N ILE A 50 -18.51 -16.52 19.89
CA ILE A 50 -18.41 -15.38 18.95
C ILE A 50 -17.46 -14.32 19.50
N SER A 51 -17.56 -14.00 20.79
CA SER A 51 -16.68 -13.05 21.48
C SER A 51 -15.22 -13.50 21.48
N LEU A 52 -14.96 -14.78 21.75
CA LEU A 52 -13.63 -15.38 21.66
C LEU A 52 -13.11 -15.43 20.22
N PHE A 53 -13.97 -15.68 19.23
CA PHE A 53 -13.61 -15.63 17.82
C PHE A 53 -13.14 -14.23 17.41
N HIS A 54 -13.88 -13.17 17.77
CA HIS A 54 -13.45 -11.79 17.55
C HIS A 54 -12.10 -11.46 18.21
N ILE A 55 -11.86 -11.98 19.42
CA ILE A 55 -10.55 -11.83 20.06
C ILE A 55 -9.47 -12.62 19.30
N ALA A 56 -9.79 -13.83 18.85
CA ALA A 56 -8.87 -14.68 18.12
C ALA A 56 -8.44 -14.09 16.77
N THR A 57 -9.35 -13.38 16.08
CA THR A 57 -9.06 -12.67 14.83
C THR A 57 -8.44 -11.29 15.03
N LEU A 58 -8.25 -10.84 16.29
CA LEU A 58 -7.80 -9.49 16.65
C LEU A 58 -8.68 -8.37 16.05
N ASP A 59 -9.97 -8.64 15.85
CA ASP A 59 -10.94 -7.65 15.38
C ASP A 59 -11.98 -7.32 16.47
N GLY A 60 -12.18 -6.04 16.76
CA GLY A 60 -13.12 -5.59 17.79
C GLY A 60 -12.74 -5.92 19.25
N TRP A 61 -11.67 -6.69 19.49
CA TRP A 61 -11.22 -7.17 20.81
C TRP A 61 -11.03 -6.07 21.85
N LYS A 62 -10.61 -4.86 21.45
CA LYS A 62 -10.37 -3.73 22.37
C LYS A 62 -11.62 -3.37 23.17
N ARG A 63 -12.80 -3.39 22.51
CA ARG A 63 -14.07 -3.05 23.16
C ARG A 63 -14.46 -4.09 24.20
N LEU A 64 -14.33 -5.36 23.84
CA LEU A 64 -14.64 -6.49 24.70
C LEU A 64 -13.68 -6.59 25.89
N MET A 65 -12.38 -6.45 25.64
CA MET A 65 -11.37 -6.41 26.70
C MET A 65 -11.62 -5.25 27.65
N LYS A 66 -11.92 -4.05 27.14
CA LYS A 66 -12.26 -2.90 28.00
C LYS A 66 -13.46 -3.20 28.91
N SER A 67 -14.55 -3.74 28.36
CA SER A 67 -15.72 -4.15 29.16
C SER A 67 -15.38 -5.17 30.24
N ALA A 68 -14.47 -6.10 29.96
CA ALA A 68 -14.06 -7.12 30.92
C ALA A 68 -13.10 -6.62 32.01
N VAL A 69 -12.21 -5.69 31.66
CA VAL A 69 -11.26 -5.06 32.59
C VAL A 69 -11.97 -4.08 33.52
N ASP A 70 -13.01 -3.42 33.02
CA ASP A 70 -13.80 -2.47 33.81
C ASP A 70 -14.89 -3.16 34.64
N ALA A 71 -15.13 -4.46 34.42
CA ALA A 71 -16.15 -5.24 35.13
C ALA A 71 -15.87 -5.32 36.64
N ARG A 72 -16.91 -5.11 37.45
CA ARG A 72 -16.84 -5.21 38.92
C ARG A 72 -17.58 -6.42 39.48
N GLY A 73 -18.75 -6.71 38.93
CA GLY A 73 -19.66 -7.73 39.41
C GLY A 73 -20.99 -7.65 38.65
N LYS A 74 -21.95 -8.50 39.02
CA LYS A 74 -23.28 -8.52 38.42
C LYS A 74 -24.07 -7.28 38.87
N ASP A 75 -24.73 -6.60 37.93
CA ASP A 75 -25.57 -5.41 38.16
C ASP A 75 -24.85 -4.19 38.80
N LEU A 76 -23.50 -4.16 38.75
CA LEU A 76 -22.66 -3.06 39.20
C LEU A 76 -22.13 -2.27 38.01
N GLN A 77 -22.09 -0.93 38.10
CA GLN A 77 -21.53 -0.10 37.05
C GLN A 77 -20.02 -0.38 36.89
N PRO A 78 -19.52 -0.55 35.66
CA PRO A 78 -18.11 -0.81 35.42
C PRO A 78 -17.26 0.38 35.86
N LYS A 79 -16.13 0.10 36.52
CA LYS A 79 -15.14 1.10 36.94
C LYS A 79 -13.84 0.82 36.22
N SER A 80 -13.27 1.88 35.64
CA SER A 80 -12.02 1.81 34.90
C SER A 80 -10.94 1.05 35.66
N LEU A 81 -10.33 0.04 35.01
CA LEU A 81 -9.18 -0.73 35.51
C LEU A 81 -9.40 -1.54 36.80
N ASN A 82 -10.65 -1.83 37.17
CA ASN A 82 -10.96 -2.55 38.40
C ASN A 82 -10.50 -4.02 38.39
N ASN A 83 -10.70 -4.74 37.28
CA ASN A 83 -10.42 -6.18 37.19
C ASN A 83 -9.04 -6.45 36.60
N LEU A 84 -8.03 -6.57 37.47
CA LEU A 84 -6.66 -6.95 37.09
C LEU A 84 -6.57 -8.39 36.52
N PRO A 85 -7.19 -9.42 37.12
CA PRO A 85 -7.15 -10.79 36.57
C PRO A 85 -7.69 -10.90 35.14
N ALA A 86 -8.74 -10.14 34.80
CA ALA A 86 -9.28 -10.11 33.44
C ALA A 86 -8.26 -9.64 32.40
N ARG A 87 -7.39 -8.67 32.74
CA ARG A 87 -6.32 -8.20 31.85
C ARG A 87 -5.36 -9.32 31.49
N LEU A 88 -4.91 -10.06 32.50
CA LEU A 88 -3.98 -11.17 32.32
C LEU A 88 -4.59 -12.30 31.49
N PHE A 89 -5.88 -12.59 31.69
CA PHE A 89 -6.61 -13.56 30.89
C PHE A 89 -6.58 -13.23 29.39
N PHE A 90 -6.96 -12.01 28.99
CA PHE A 90 -6.97 -11.66 27.56
C PHE A 90 -5.58 -11.55 26.95
N ILE A 91 -4.58 -11.08 27.70
CA ILE A 91 -3.19 -11.06 27.23
C ILE A 91 -2.70 -12.50 27.00
N ALA A 92 -2.91 -13.40 27.95
CA ALA A 92 -2.52 -14.80 27.83
C ALA A 92 -3.27 -15.48 26.66
N PHE A 93 -4.58 -15.24 26.52
CA PHE A 93 -5.38 -15.79 25.42
C PHE A 93 -4.91 -15.27 24.05
N ILE A 94 -4.56 -13.98 23.92
CA ILE A 94 -4.05 -13.43 22.67
C ILE A 94 -2.66 -14.00 22.36
N VAL A 95 -1.73 -13.94 23.31
CA VAL A 95 -0.34 -14.38 23.07
C VAL A 95 -0.28 -15.88 22.81
N VAL A 96 -0.92 -16.69 23.65
CA VAL A 96 -0.85 -18.16 23.54
C VAL A 96 -1.88 -18.67 22.54
N GLY A 97 -3.13 -18.26 22.66
CA GLY A 97 -4.23 -18.77 21.84
C GLY A 97 -4.13 -18.36 20.37
N VAL A 98 -3.90 -17.08 20.07
CA VAL A 98 -3.82 -16.62 18.65
C VAL A 98 -2.57 -17.14 17.98
N PHE A 99 -1.42 -17.10 18.66
CA PHE A 99 -0.17 -17.63 18.09
C PHE A 99 -0.28 -19.13 17.79
N LEU A 100 -0.77 -19.93 18.75
CA LEU A 100 -0.92 -21.37 18.53
C LEU A 100 -1.93 -21.69 17.43
N THR A 101 -3.10 -21.04 17.43
CA THR A 101 -4.13 -21.30 16.43
C THR A 101 -3.69 -20.89 15.02
N LEU A 102 -3.08 -19.71 14.86
CA LEU A 102 -2.56 -19.27 13.56
C LEU A 102 -1.46 -20.22 13.05
N ASN A 103 -0.54 -20.63 13.91
CA ASN A 103 0.54 -21.56 13.51
C ASN A 103 0.00 -22.95 13.17
N LEU A 104 -0.97 -23.46 13.93
CA LEU A 104 -1.62 -24.74 13.64
C LEU A 104 -2.35 -24.70 12.31
N ILE A 105 -3.18 -23.67 12.08
CA ILE A 105 -3.93 -23.51 10.83
C ILE A 105 -2.97 -23.36 9.65
N ALA A 106 -1.94 -22.51 9.75
CA ALA A 106 -0.94 -22.37 8.71
C ALA A 106 -0.21 -23.70 8.43
N GLY A 107 0.17 -24.44 9.47
CA GLY A 107 0.79 -25.75 9.35
C GLY A 107 -0.10 -26.76 8.59
N VAL A 108 -1.36 -26.89 9.00
CA VAL A 108 -2.32 -27.80 8.35
C VAL A 108 -2.60 -27.37 6.90
N ILE A 109 -2.77 -26.08 6.63
CA ILE A 109 -3.00 -25.58 5.27
C ILE A 109 -1.79 -25.85 4.38
N ILE A 110 -0.57 -25.61 4.87
CA ILE A 110 0.66 -25.86 4.12
C ILE A 110 0.81 -27.35 3.84
N ASP A 111 0.59 -28.20 4.83
CA ASP A 111 0.69 -29.65 4.66
C ASP A 111 -0.38 -30.18 3.69
N GLN A 112 -1.62 -29.70 3.81
CA GLN A 112 -2.71 -30.05 2.90
C GLN A 112 -2.43 -29.54 1.48
N PHE A 113 -1.89 -28.33 1.32
CA PHE A 113 -1.49 -27.79 0.03
C PHE A 113 -0.35 -28.60 -0.58
N TYR A 114 0.66 -28.96 0.21
CA TYR A 114 1.79 -29.77 -0.24
C TYR A 114 1.36 -31.18 -0.63
N SER A 115 0.52 -31.82 0.18
CA SER A 115 -0.05 -33.14 -0.06
C SER A 115 -0.96 -33.17 -1.29
N SER A 116 -1.84 -32.17 -1.42
CA SER A 116 -2.68 -32.00 -2.61
C SER A 116 -1.83 -31.80 -3.86
N ARG A 117 -0.81 -30.94 -3.77
CA ARG A 117 0.15 -30.70 -4.86
C ARG A 117 0.87 -31.98 -5.28
N LYS A 118 1.34 -32.81 -4.34
CA LYS A 118 2.01 -34.09 -4.65
C LYS A 118 1.10 -35.05 -5.42
N LYS A 119 -0.19 -35.13 -5.05
CA LYS A 119 -1.21 -35.95 -5.76
C LYS A 119 -1.49 -35.45 -7.18
N TYR A 120 -1.52 -34.13 -7.40
CA TYR A 120 -1.66 -33.57 -8.76
C TYR A 120 -0.42 -33.81 -9.63
N ILE A 121 0.78 -33.72 -9.04
CA ILE A 121 2.06 -33.96 -9.73
C ILE A 121 2.18 -35.42 -10.18
N SER A 122 1.75 -36.39 -9.35
CA SER A 122 1.83 -37.81 -9.74
C SER A 122 0.87 -38.16 -10.88
N LYS A 123 -0.30 -37.50 -10.96
CA LYS A 123 -1.27 -37.70 -12.04
C LYS A 123 -0.86 -37.06 -13.37
N ARG A 124 -0.19 -35.91 -13.35
CA ARG A 124 0.25 -35.18 -14.56
C ARG A 124 1.78 -35.09 -14.51
N ARG A 125 2.50 -36.01 -15.19
CA ARG A 125 3.99 -36.08 -15.28
C ARG A 125 4.62 -34.74 -15.71
N GLY A 126 4.78 -33.79 -14.79
CA GLY A 126 5.25 -32.44 -15.09
C GLY A 126 5.64 -31.65 -13.84
N ASN A 127 6.49 -30.63 -14.03
CA ASN A 127 7.06 -29.82 -12.96
C ASN A 127 5.99 -29.16 -12.06
N SER A 128 6.33 -29.06 -10.78
CA SER A 128 5.46 -28.86 -9.61
C SER A 128 4.54 -27.63 -9.55
N ILE A 129 4.63 -26.68 -10.48
CA ILE A 129 3.76 -25.49 -10.60
C ILE A 129 2.83 -25.60 -11.82
N GLN A 130 3.22 -26.39 -12.82
CA GLN A 130 2.54 -26.50 -14.11
C GLN A 130 1.20 -27.25 -14.02
N ALA A 131 1.00 -28.06 -12.98
CA ALA A 131 -0.21 -28.85 -12.78
C ALA A 131 -1.41 -28.03 -12.27
N LEU A 132 -1.18 -26.82 -11.72
CA LEU A 132 -2.23 -25.93 -11.21
C LEU A 132 -2.85 -25.05 -12.30
N PHE A 133 -2.24 -25.01 -13.48
CA PHE A 133 -2.70 -24.18 -14.59
C PHE A 133 -3.58 -24.96 -15.55
N THR A 134 -4.55 -24.27 -16.14
CA THR A 134 -5.25 -24.76 -17.33
C THR A 134 -4.25 -24.96 -18.49
N GLU A 135 -4.64 -25.71 -19.52
CA GLU A 135 -3.72 -26.02 -20.64
C GLU A 135 -3.25 -24.76 -21.38
N SER A 136 -4.13 -23.76 -21.54
CA SER A 136 -3.80 -22.46 -22.14
C SER A 136 -2.84 -21.65 -21.26
N GLN A 137 -3.12 -21.54 -19.96
CA GLN A 137 -2.26 -20.87 -18.99
C GLN A 137 -0.89 -21.54 -18.89
N LEU A 138 -0.84 -22.86 -18.98
CA LEU A 138 0.39 -23.62 -18.96
C LEU A 138 1.26 -23.33 -20.18
N HIS A 139 0.66 -23.26 -21.37
CA HIS A 139 1.36 -22.86 -22.58
C HIS A 139 1.95 -21.45 -22.44
N TRP A 140 1.15 -20.49 -21.96
CA TRP A 140 1.60 -19.13 -21.68
C TRP A 140 2.75 -19.08 -20.67
N TYR A 141 2.61 -19.75 -19.52
CA TYR A 141 3.65 -19.82 -18.49
C TYR A 141 4.96 -20.41 -19.02
N ARG A 142 4.90 -21.49 -19.82
CA ARG A 142 6.09 -22.09 -20.44
C ARG A 142 6.76 -21.12 -21.40
N MET A 143 5.99 -20.42 -22.23
CA MET A 143 6.51 -19.40 -23.13
C MET A 143 7.18 -18.26 -22.36
N MET A 144 6.50 -17.72 -21.35
CA MET A 144 7.02 -16.66 -20.49
C MET A 144 8.31 -17.08 -19.77
N LYS A 145 8.38 -18.31 -19.25
CA LYS A 145 9.58 -18.87 -18.62
C LYS A 145 10.75 -18.99 -19.60
N ARG A 146 10.48 -19.34 -20.86
CA ARG A 146 11.51 -19.35 -21.92
C ARG A 146 11.98 -17.92 -22.22
N LEU A 147 11.06 -16.96 -22.34
CA LEU A 147 11.38 -15.55 -22.58
C LEU A 147 12.18 -14.92 -21.44
N MET A 148 11.87 -15.23 -20.18
CA MET A 148 12.62 -14.75 -19.01
C MET A 148 14.04 -15.34 -18.94
N LYS A 149 14.23 -16.59 -19.38
CA LYS A 149 15.56 -17.23 -19.44
C LYS A 149 16.35 -16.84 -20.68
N ALA A 150 15.68 -16.54 -21.78
CA ALA A 150 16.30 -16.07 -23.00
C ALA A 150 16.90 -14.69 -22.73
N LYS A 151 18.23 -14.62 -22.67
CA LYS A 151 18.93 -13.35 -22.63
C LYS A 151 18.90 -12.76 -24.04
N LEU A 152 17.86 -12.01 -24.35
CA LEU A 152 17.80 -11.22 -25.57
C LEU A 152 18.91 -10.15 -25.49
N ILE A 153 19.96 -10.33 -26.29
CA ILE A 153 20.96 -9.30 -26.51
C ILE A 153 20.29 -8.27 -27.44
N LYS A 154 19.94 -7.10 -26.89
CA LYS A 154 19.49 -5.98 -27.72
C LYS A 154 20.68 -5.60 -28.61
N SER A 155 20.53 -5.71 -29.92
CA SER A 155 21.52 -5.18 -30.87
C SER A 155 21.36 -3.66 -30.90
N ASP A 156 22.43 -2.95 -30.53
CA ASP A 156 22.46 -1.49 -30.61
C ASP A 156 22.41 -1.07 -32.09
N PRO A 157 21.66 -0.01 -32.43
CA PRO A 157 21.56 0.42 -33.82
C PRO A 157 22.91 0.90 -34.35
N PRO A 158 23.32 0.52 -35.57
CA PRO A 158 24.49 1.12 -36.19
C PRO A 158 24.22 2.62 -36.43
N PRO A 159 25.06 3.53 -35.92
CA PRO A 159 24.88 4.96 -36.13
C PRO A 159 25.19 5.31 -37.59
N THR A 160 24.32 6.09 -38.25
CA THR A 160 24.55 6.52 -39.64
C THR A 160 25.44 7.75 -39.71
N PHE A 161 25.37 8.65 -38.71
CA PHE A 161 26.12 9.92 -38.69
C PHE A 161 27.11 10.00 -37.53
N LYS A 162 28.19 10.80 -37.69
CA LYS A 162 29.23 10.99 -36.66
C LYS A 162 28.67 11.59 -35.36
N TRP A 163 27.81 12.61 -35.45
CA TRP A 163 27.16 13.21 -34.27
C TRP A 163 26.20 12.23 -33.58
N GLN A 164 25.51 11.39 -34.35
CA GLN A 164 24.64 10.35 -33.82
C GLN A 164 25.45 9.28 -33.07
N LYS A 165 26.62 8.87 -33.60
CA LYS A 165 27.53 7.94 -32.91
C LYS A 165 27.99 8.50 -31.57
N ALA A 166 28.32 9.79 -31.50
CA ALA A 166 28.69 10.45 -30.26
C ALA A 166 27.53 10.41 -29.24
N LEU A 167 26.30 10.78 -29.64
CA LEU A 167 25.13 10.73 -28.76
C LEU A 167 24.81 9.30 -28.27
N VAL A 168 24.82 8.32 -29.17
CA VAL A 168 24.59 6.91 -28.81
C VAL A 168 25.66 6.43 -27.83
N SER A 169 26.93 6.76 -28.07
CA SER A 169 28.02 6.41 -27.14
C SER A 169 27.88 7.10 -25.78
N MET A 170 27.39 8.35 -25.74
CA MET A 170 27.12 9.07 -24.49
C MET A 170 26.03 8.37 -23.68
N PHE A 171 24.91 7.99 -24.30
CA PHE A 171 23.79 7.35 -23.61
C PHE A 171 24.07 5.91 -23.16
N LEU A 172 24.95 5.19 -23.88
CA LEU A 172 25.39 3.84 -23.51
C LEU A 172 26.43 3.83 -22.38
N ASN A 173 27.06 4.97 -22.06
CA ASN A 173 28.08 5.03 -21.03
C ASN A 173 27.47 4.90 -19.62
N LYS A 174 28.06 4.03 -18.78
CA LYS A 174 27.67 3.87 -17.36
C LYS A 174 27.70 5.19 -16.55
N LYS A 175 28.54 6.14 -16.93
CA LYS A 175 28.60 7.47 -16.30
C LYS A 175 27.31 8.26 -16.51
N TYR A 176 26.75 8.19 -17.72
CA TYR A 176 25.47 8.83 -18.02
C TYR A 176 24.33 8.14 -17.25
N GLU A 177 24.36 6.81 -17.16
CA GLU A 177 23.42 6.02 -16.36
C GLU A 177 23.43 6.48 -14.89
N LEU A 178 24.61 6.62 -14.28
CA LEU A 178 24.76 7.15 -12.93
C LEU A 178 24.23 8.58 -12.80
N PHE A 179 24.57 9.46 -13.75
CA PHE A 179 24.14 10.86 -13.74
C PHE A 179 22.61 11.00 -13.82
N SER A 180 21.96 10.32 -14.76
CA SER A 180 20.50 10.30 -14.88
C SER A 180 19.85 9.84 -13.58
N MET A 181 20.46 8.86 -12.90
CA MET A 181 19.95 8.36 -11.62
C MET A 181 20.08 9.35 -10.48
N THR A 182 21.21 10.06 -10.40
CA THR A 182 21.36 11.16 -9.44
C THR A 182 20.30 12.24 -9.65
N VAL A 183 19.98 12.59 -10.91
CA VAL A 183 18.94 13.59 -11.23
C VAL A 183 17.55 13.11 -10.81
N VAL A 184 17.22 11.83 -11.01
CA VAL A 184 15.94 11.27 -10.55
C VAL A 184 15.83 11.30 -9.03
N VAL A 185 16.90 10.92 -8.31
CA VAL A 185 16.94 10.97 -6.85
C VAL A 185 16.80 12.41 -6.34
N LEU A 186 17.49 13.37 -6.98
CA LEU A 186 17.38 14.79 -6.64
C LEU A 186 15.94 15.30 -6.84
N ASN A 187 15.26 14.87 -7.90
CA ASN A 187 13.85 15.20 -8.14
C ASN A 187 12.93 14.65 -7.03
N ILE A 188 13.19 13.43 -6.55
CA ILE A 188 12.44 12.82 -5.44
C ILE A 188 12.65 13.64 -4.17
N VAL A 189 13.90 13.98 -3.86
CA VAL A 189 14.24 14.81 -2.70
C VAL A 189 13.54 16.16 -2.77
N ALA A 190 13.52 16.81 -3.94
CA ALA A 190 12.77 18.04 -4.14
C ALA A 190 11.27 17.89 -3.86
N MET A 191 10.66 16.77 -4.26
CA MET A 191 9.25 16.48 -3.98
C MET A 191 8.97 16.16 -2.50
N MET A 192 9.95 15.66 -1.74
CA MET A 192 9.79 15.36 -0.31
C MET A 192 9.59 16.63 0.55
N PHE A 193 10.06 17.78 0.09
CA PHE A 193 9.91 19.05 0.81
C PHE A 193 8.51 19.69 0.69
N ILE A 194 7.58 19.07 -0.05
CA ILE A 194 6.20 19.56 -0.20
C ILE A 194 5.36 19.07 0.99
N TYR A 195 4.74 19.99 1.75
CA TYR A 195 3.96 19.68 2.96
C TYR A 195 2.52 20.24 2.91
N TYR A 196 1.62 19.69 3.74
CA TYR A 196 0.20 20.09 3.82
C TYR A 196 0.05 21.52 4.38
N GLN A 197 -0.80 22.36 3.75
CA GLN A 197 -1.02 23.79 4.07
C GLN A 197 0.11 24.77 3.76
N GLN A 198 0.93 24.50 2.73
CA GLN A 198 1.97 25.43 2.27
C GLN A 198 1.45 26.81 1.81
N SER A 199 0.16 26.94 1.45
CA SER A 199 -0.42 28.19 0.93
C SER A 199 -0.97 29.17 1.97
N ALA A 200 -1.23 28.72 3.21
CA ALA A 200 -1.88 29.55 4.24
C ALA A 200 -0.86 30.28 5.14
N PHE A 201 0.32 29.69 5.36
CA PHE A 201 1.38 30.30 6.16
C PHE A 201 2.36 31.06 5.25
N ARG A 202 1.88 32.19 4.72
CA ARG A 202 2.65 33.10 3.86
C ARG A 202 3.63 33.92 4.70
N CYS A 203 4.55 33.25 5.41
CA CYS A 203 5.66 33.90 6.09
C CYS A 203 6.70 34.31 5.03
N ILE A 204 7.34 35.47 5.23
CA ILE A 204 8.31 36.08 4.31
C ILE A 204 9.48 35.14 3.92
N ILE A 205 9.81 34.15 4.74
CA ILE A 205 10.84 33.12 4.47
C ILE A 205 10.33 31.97 3.55
N PHE A 206 9.01 31.72 3.49
CA PHE A 206 8.40 30.60 2.74
C PHE A 206 7.95 30.96 1.31
N LEU A 207 7.95 32.24 0.94
CA LEU A 207 7.72 32.70 -0.43
C LEU A 207 8.80 32.18 -1.40
N ASP A 208 10.03 32.01 -0.93
CA ASP A 208 11.12 31.43 -1.72
C ASP A 208 11.01 29.90 -1.83
N ALA A 209 10.57 29.19 -0.78
CA ALA A 209 10.48 27.73 -0.83
C ALA A 209 9.42 27.21 -1.83
N LEU A 210 8.29 27.92 -1.96
CA LEU A 210 7.24 27.56 -2.94
C LEU A 210 7.69 27.88 -4.37
N SER A 211 8.36 29.02 -4.59
CA SER A 211 8.91 29.39 -5.90
C SER A 211 10.05 28.45 -6.31
N ILE A 212 10.93 28.07 -5.38
CA ILE A 212 12.03 27.11 -5.63
C ILE A 212 11.48 25.74 -6.03
N ALA A 213 10.44 25.23 -5.36
CA ALA A 213 9.86 23.92 -5.71
C ALA A 213 9.26 23.91 -7.12
N ASP A 214 8.56 24.98 -7.52
CA ASP A 214 8.01 25.11 -8.87
C ASP A 214 9.11 25.32 -9.92
N ILE A 215 10.11 26.16 -9.65
CA ILE A 215 11.29 26.37 -10.51
C ILE A 215 12.02 25.04 -10.72
N LEU A 216 12.27 24.28 -9.65
CA LEU A 216 12.88 22.95 -9.72
C LEU A 216 12.02 22.00 -10.55
N ASN A 217 10.70 21.98 -10.34
CA ASN A 217 9.80 21.13 -11.12
C ASN A 217 9.82 21.47 -12.62
N TYR A 218 9.87 22.76 -12.98
CA TYR A 218 10.08 23.20 -14.36
C TYR A 218 11.44 22.79 -14.89
N GLY A 219 12.52 23.00 -14.12
CA GLY A 219 13.89 22.64 -14.46
C GLY A 219 14.06 21.14 -14.73
N PHE A 220 13.54 20.29 -13.84
CA PHE A 220 13.55 18.83 -14.05
C PHE A 220 12.71 18.41 -15.26
N THR A 221 11.56 19.05 -15.48
CA THR A 221 10.74 18.74 -16.66
C THR A 221 11.48 19.11 -17.95
N CYS A 222 12.14 20.27 -17.99
CA CYS A 222 13.00 20.71 -19.09
C CYS A 222 14.18 19.76 -19.33
N PHE A 223 14.83 19.31 -18.26
CA PHE A 223 15.91 18.32 -18.38
C PHE A 223 15.40 17.02 -19.02
N TYR A 224 14.26 16.49 -18.57
CA TYR A 224 13.70 15.25 -19.11
C TYR A 224 13.15 15.39 -20.54
N THR A 225 12.63 16.55 -20.91
CA THR A 225 12.21 16.82 -22.30
C THR A 225 13.43 16.81 -23.22
N LEU A 226 14.50 17.52 -22.84
CA LEU A 226 15.75 17.55 -23.61
C LEU A 226 16.37 16.15 -23.71
N GLU A 227 16.41 15.40 -22.61
CA GLU A 227 16.85 14.01 -22.60
C GLU A 227 16.05 13.15 -23.57
N CYS A 228 14.72 13.25 -23.57
CA CYS A 228 13.87 12.50 -24.49
C CYS A 228 14.11 12.86 -25.96
N ILE A 229 14.25 14.15 -26.27
CA ILE A 229 14.53 14.62 -27.64
C ILE A 229 15.88 14.09 -28.10
N LEU A 230 16.93 14.20 -27.27
CA LEU A 230 18.26 13.69 -27.59
C LEU A 230 18.26 12.16 -27.79
N LYS A 231 17.53 11.41 -26.95
CA LYS A 231 17.38 9.95 -27.13
C LYS A 231 16.60 9.60 -28.40
N PHE A 232 15.56 10.37 -28.72
CA PHE A 232 14.80 10.18 -29.96
C PHE A 232 15.69 10.39 -31.19
N LEU A 233 16.53 11.45 -31.20
CA LEU A 233 17.49 11.70 -32.26
C LEU A 233 18.59 10.62 -32.34
N ALA A 234 19.07 10.12 -31.19
CA ALA A 234 20.10 9.10 -31.13
C ALA A 234 19.61 7.74 -31.67
N PHE A 235 18.43 7.28 -31.22
CA PHE A 235 17.92 5.93 -31.49
C PHE A 235 16.90 5.86 -32.64
N ARG A 236 16.28 6.97 -33.06
CA ARG A 236 15.30 7.05 -34.15
C ARG A 236 14.19 6.00 -34.00
N ILE A 237 14.08 5.04 -34.93
CA ILE A 237 13.07 3.97 -34.90
C ILE A 237 13.29 3.01 -33.72
N TYR A 238 14.54 2.81 -33.28
CA TYR A 238 14.86 1.94 -32.15
C TYR A 238 14.41 2.54 -30.81
N PHE A 239 14.09 3.84 -30.77
CA PHE A 239 13.46 4.47 -29.60
C PHE A 239 12.16 3.75 -29.21
N PHE A 240 11.32 3.41 -30.20
CA PHE A 240 10.02 2.74 -29.96
C PHE A 240 10.14 1.23 -29.71
N LYS A 241 11.32 0.62 -29.90
CA LYS A 241 11.54 -0.80 -29.56
C LYS A 241 11.81 -1.01 -28.08
N ASP A 242 12.29 0.01 -27.37
CA ASP A 242 12.54 -0.08 -25.93
C ASP A 242 11.34 0.44 -25.13
N ILE A 243 10.70 -0.47 -24.37
CA ILE A 243 9.57 -0.17 -23.48
C ILE A 243 9.93 0.98 -22.52
N TRP A 244 11.18 1.03 -22.08
CA TRP A 244 11.64 2.07 -21.16
C TRP A 244 11.70 3.46 -21.80
N ASN A 245 12.07 3.54 -23.08
CA ASN A 245 12.10 4.82 -23.80
C ASN A 245 10.68 5.31 -24.11
N ILE A 246 9.76 4.41 -24.47
CA ILE A 246 8.33 4.73 -24.63
C ILE A 246 7.75 5.24 -23.30
N PHE A 247 8.06 4.56 -22.19
CA PHE A 247 7.61 4.98 -20.87
C PHE A 247 8.14 6.38 -20.51
N ASP A 248 9.39 6.70 -20.83
CA ASP A 248 9.93 8.05 -20.64
C ASP A 248 9.18 9.09 -21.46
N LEU A 249 8.84 8.79 -22.72
CA LEU A 249 8.07 9.66 -23.59
C LEU A 249 6.69 9.95 -23.00
N ILE A 250 5.97 8.92 -22.55
CA ILE A 250 4.64 9.07 -21.93
C ILE A 250 4.71 9.98 -20.71
N ILE A 251 5.72 9.79 -19.85
CA ILE A 251 5.93 10.63 -18.66
C ILE A 251 6.20 12.08 -19.05
N VAL A 252 7.04 12.32 -20.05
CA VAL A 252 7.36 13.67 -20.53
C VAL A 252 6.13 14.35 -21.10
N LEU A 253 5.33 13.64 -21.91
CA LEU A 253 4.08 14.16 -22.45
C LEU A 253 3.09 14.51 -21.33
N ALA A 254 2.84 13.60 -20.39
CA ALA A 254 1.96 13.86 -19.25
C ALA A 254 2.43 15.06 -18.41
N SER A 255 3.75 15.24 -18.31
CA SER A 255 4.37 16.35 -17.60
C SER A 255 4.14 17.70 -18.29
N ILE A 256 4.30 17.74 -19.62
CA ILE A 256 4.02 18.94 -20.43
C ILE A 256 2.54 19.26 -20.36
N THR A 257 1.66 18.27 -20.58
CA THR A 257 0.20 18.44 -20.49
C THR A 257 -0.21 18.99 -19.14
N GLY A 258 0.42 18.51 -18.06
CA GLY A 258 0.13 18.98 -16.71
C GLY A 258 0.48 20.46 -16.49
N ILE A 259 1.63 20.91 -17.01
CA ILE A 259 2.06 22.31 -16.97
C ILE A 259 1.15 23.20 -17.84
N VAL A 260 0.88 22.77 -19.06
CA VAL A 260 0.03 23.50 -20.00
C VAL A 260 -1.37 23.67 -19.40
N LEU A 261 -1.94 22.59 -18.85
CA LEU A 261 -3.28 22.67 -18.24
C LEU A 261 -3.31 23.56 -16.99
N SER A 262 -2.27 23.55 -16.14
CA SER A 262 -2.23 24.45 -14.99
C SER A 262 -2.16 25.94 -15.39
N ASN A 263 -1.47 26.24 -16.49
CA ASN A 263 -1.33 27.60 -17.01
C ASN A 263 -2.57 28.06 -17.81
N LEU A 264 -3.28 27.15 -18.49
CA LEU A 264 -4.52 27.47 -19.19
C LEU A 264 -5.71 27.58 -18.23
N ALA A 265 -5.73 26.78 -17.16
CA ALA A 265 -6.80 26.80 -16.16
C ALA A 265 -6.92 28.15 -15.43
N SER A 266 -5.85 28.94 -15.37
CA SER A 266 -5.85 30.28 -14.79
C SER A 266 -6.34 31.38 -15.74
N VAL A 267 -6.40 31.14 -17.07
CA VAL A 267 -6.66 32.19 -18.06
C VAL A 267 -7.95 31.97 -18.87
N THR A 268 -8.29 30.73 -19.23
CA THR A 268 -9.34 30.48 -20.26
C THR A 268 -10.40 29.44 -19.90
N PHE A 269 -10.09 28.43 -19.08
CA PHE A 269 -11.01 27.31 -18.82
C PHE A 269 -11.06 26.95 -17.34
N ARG A 270 -12.25 26.93 -16.71
CA ARG A 270 -12.40 26.47 -15.32
C ARG A 270 -12.25 24.95 -15.24
N VAL A 271 -11.02 24.48 -15.02
CA VAL A 271 -10.71 23.04 -14.81
C VAL A 271 -11.10 22.63 -13.39
N SER A 272 -11.71 21.45 -13.23
CA SER A 272 -12.08 20.96 -11.90
C SER A 272 -10.83 20.75 -11.02
N PRO A 273 -10.87 21.14 -9.73
CA PRO A 273 -9.75 20.92 -8.81
C PRO A 273 -9.32 19.46 -8.69
N ALA A 274 -10.22 18.52 -8.97
CA ALA A 274 -9.92 17.08 -9.00
C ALA A 274 -8.93 16.71 -10.11
N ILE A 275 -9.09 17.27 -11.32
CA ILE A 275 -8.19 17.01 -12.46
C ILE A 275 -6.79 17.58 -12.17
N ILE A 276 -6.71 18.77 -11.58
CA ILE A 276 -5.44 19.39 -11.18
C ILE A 276 -4.71 18.51 -10.15
N ARG A 277 -5.44 17.93 -9.19
CA ARG A 277 -4.86 16.96 -8.24
C ARG A 277 -4.40 15.68 -8.93
N ALA A 278 -5.20 15.13 -9.84
CA ALA A 278 -4.82 13.92 -10.60
C ALA A 278 -3.55 14.13 -11.43
N ILE A 279 -3.40 15.30 -12.05
CA ILE A 279 -2.20 15.66 -12.83
C ILE A 279 -0.93 15.67 -11.96
N ARG A 280 -1.05 16.10 -10.70
CA ARG A 280 0.08 16.07 -9.76
C ARG A 280 0.56 14.63 -9.47
N ILE A 281 -0.30 13.62 -9.59
CA ILE A 281 0.07 12.21 -9.41
C ILE A 281 1.07 11.75 -10.49
N PHE A 282 0.96 12.24 -11.73
CA PHE A 282 1.93 11.92 -12.79
C PHE A 282 3.36 12.35 -12.47
N ARG A 283 3.55 13.35 -11.57
CA ARG A 283 4.89 13.72 -11.10
C ARG A 283 5.52 12.58 -10.28
N ILE A 284 4.74 11.83 -9.50
CA ILE A 284 5.19 10.67 -8.72
C ILE A 284 5.55 9.50 -9.65
N VAL A 285 4.87 9.35 -10.79
CA VAL A 285 5.19 8.34 -11.80
C VAL A 285 6.63 8.47 -12.32
N ARG A 286 7.22 9.67 -12.30
CA ARG A 286 8.64 9.89 -12.65
C ARG A 286 9.60 9.10 -11.75
N MET A 287 9.24 8.88 -10.47
CA MET A 287 10.07 8.12 -9.52
C MET A 287 10.22 6.65 -9.94
N ILE A 288 9.25 6.11 -10.69
CA ILE A 288 9.28 4.75 -11.25
C ILE A 288 10.47 4.56 -12.21
N ARG A 289 11.05 5.64 -12.75
CA ARG A 289 12.28 5.57 -13.56
C ARG A 289 13.46 4.97 -12.79
N LEU A 290 13.50 5.06 -11.46
CA LEU A 290 14.50 4.36 -10.65
C LEU A 290 14.47 2.84 -10.86
N LEU A 291 13.29 2.27 -11.12
CA LEU A 291 13.11 0.83 -11.33
C LEU A 291 13.79 0.31 -12.61
N ARG A 292 14.13 1.20 -13.56
CA ARG A 292 14.91 0.82 -14.73
C ARG A 292 16.28 0.28 -14.35
N HIS A 293 16.89 0.78 -13.28
CA HIS A 293 18.28 0.47 -12.99
C HIS A 293 18.41 -0.52 -11.82
N ALA A 294 17.34 -0.67 -11.03
CA ALA A 294 17.23 -1.68 -10.00
C ALA A 294 17.02 -3.08 -10.62
N GLN A 295 18.13 -3.73 -11.03
CA GLN A 295 18.12 -5.09 -11.59
C GLN A 295 17.45 -6.11 -10.65
N GLY A 296 17.57 -5.94 -9.34
CA GLY A 296 16.88 -6.75 -8.33
C GLY A 296 15.35 -6.60 -8.38
N MET A 297 14.85 -5.36 -8.50
CA MET A 297 13.41 -5.07 -8.60
C MET A 297 12.80 -5.63 -9.88
N ARG A 298 13.54 -5.62 -11.00
CA ARG A 298 13.08 -6.23 -12.27
C ARG A 298 12.81 -7.73 -12.11
N ARG A 299 13.63 -8.45 -11.34
CA ARG A 299 13.41 -9.89 -11.07
C ARG A 299 12.14 -10.11 -10.25
N LEU A 300 11.88 -9.28 -9.25
CA LEU A 300 10.66 -9.33 -8.43
C LEU A 300 9.41 -9.01 -9.25
N LEU A 301 9.46 -7.95 -10.07
CA LEU A 301 8.35 -7.58 -10.96
C LEU A 301 8.05 -8.69 -11.99
N MET A 302 9.09 -9.30 -12.57
CA MET A 302 8.91 -10.43 -13.48
C MET A 302 8.32 -11.66 -12.78
N ALA A 303 8.73 -11.93 -11.53
CA ALA A 303 8.13 -12.99 -10.73
C ALA A 303 6.65 -12.71 -10.42
N LEU A 304 6.31 -11.45 -10.11
CA LEU A 304 4.94 -11.01 -9.89
C LEU A 304 4.08 -11.14 -11.15
N ILE A 305 4.58 -10.65 -12.30
CA ILE A 305 3.88 -10.79 -13.60
C ILE A 305 3.70 -12.28 -13.96
N ALA A 306 4.67 -13.14 -13.64
CA ALA A 306 4.55 -14.58 -13.89
C ALA A 306 3.61 -15.30 -12.91
N SER A 307 3.23 -14.65 -11.81
CA SER A 307 2.29 -15.18 -10.80
C SER A 307 0.84 -14.72 -11.00
N ILE A 308 0.63 -13.67 -11.80
CA ILE A 308 -0.68 -13.22 -12.29
C ILE A 308 -1.12 -14.12 -13.44
#